data_AF-A0A2V5YU32-F1
#
_entry.id   AF-A0A2V5YU32-F1
#
_cell.length_a   1.000
_cell.length_b   1.000
_cell.length_c   1.000
_cell.angle_alpha   90.00
_cell.angle_beta   90.00
_cell.angle_gamma   90.00
#
_symmetry.space_group_name_H-M   'P 1'
#
loop_
_entity.id
_entity.type
_entity.pdbx_description
1 polymer ?
#
loop_
_entity_poly.entity_id
_entity_poly.type
_entity_poly.pdbx_seq_one_letter_code
_entity_poly.pdbx_strand_id
1 'polypeptide(L)'
;MEFEKNTLLFGADPTPRIVAVELGESGTVRVHRRETDGSTVTDVEPFHPFVWADSDVVDLGIETEKLRGDLKYGWLITVDSWKELIALRNGLKNAGRDFFAFTDPVQHYLTATGRTLFKDLPFEELKRMQIEVLSVGGGADPGSHDHIISIAL
;
A
#
# COMPACT_ATOMS: atom_id res chain seq x y z
N MET A 1 15.01 -2.25 25.54
CA MET A 1 13.91 -2.32 24.55
C MET A 1 14.09 -3.64 23.82
N GLU A 2 13.09 -4.52 23.85
CA GLU A 2 13.10 -5.71 22.99
C GLU A 2 13.08 -5.24 21.53
N PHE A 3 13.92 -5.82 20.68
CA PHE A 3 14.14 -5.37 19.30
C PHE A 3 12.81 -5.22 18.54
N GLU A 4 11.94 -6.22 18.65
CA GLU A 4 10.60 -6.28 18.06
C GLU A 4 9.63 -5.18 18.50
N LYS A 5 9.89 -4.49 19.62
CA LYS A 5 9.06 -3.36 20.10
C LYS A 5 9.52 -2.00 19.59
N ASN A 6 10.54 -1.95 18.74
CA ASN A 6 11.04 -0.69 18.20
C ASN A 6 10.09 -0.15 17.12
N THR A 7 9.24 0.80 17.50
CA THR A 7 8.24 1.42 16.61
C THR A 7 8.83 2.21 15.44
N LEU A 8 10.11 2.60 15.52
CA LEU A 8 10.80 3.24 14.39
C LEU A 8 11.15 2.23 13.29
N LEU A 9 11.38 0.97 13.65
CA LEU A 9 11.72 -0.11 12.72
C LEU A 9 10.49 -0.91 12.29
N PHE A 10 9.55 -1.12 13.21
CA PHE A 10 8.39 -2.01 13.04
C PHE A 10 7.06 -1.26 12.94
N GLY A 11 7.09 0.06 12.73
CA GLY A 11 5.90 0.90 12.61
C GLY A 11 5.22 1.19 13.95
N ALA A 12 4.56 2.34 14.04
CA ALA A 12 3.96 2.84 15.27
C ALA A 12 2.57 2.26 15.56
N ASP A 13 1.84 1.81 14.55
CA ASP A 13 0.51 1.24 14.73
C ASP A 13 0.60 -0.20 15.24
N PRO A 14 -0.10 -0.57 16.33
CA PRO A 14 0.03 -1.87 16.96
C PRO A 14 -0.80 -2.98 16.29
N THR A 15 -1.55 -2.69 15.23
CA THR A 15 -2.44 -3.65 14.57
C THR A 15 -1.65 -4.87 14.09
N PRO A 16 -1.93 -6.06 14.64
CA PRO A 16 -1.14 -7.23 14.36
C PRO A 16 -1.68 -8.00 13.15
N ARG A 17 -0.85 -8.91 12.63
CA ARG A 17 -1.23 -10.02 11.77
C ARG A 17 -1.86 -9.60 10.45
N ILE A 18 -1.54 -8.40 9.97
CA ILE A 18 -1.83 -7.93 8.61
C ILE A 18 -0.99 -8.75 7.64
N VAL A 19 -1.65 -9.42 6.69
CA VAL A 19 -0.98 -10.27 5.69
C VAL A 19 -1.01 -9.66 4.29
N ALA A 20 -1.96 -8.77 4.03
CA ALA A 20 -2.04 -8.03 2.78
C ALA A 20 -2.82 -6.74 2.98
N VAL A 21 -2.51 -5.75 2.15
CA VAL A 21 -3.32 -4.54 1.96
C VAL A 21 -3.54 -4.38 0.47
N GLU A 22 -4.76 -4.07 0.07
CA GLU A 22 -5.13 -3.87 -1.32
C GLU A 22 -5.90 -2.56 -1.48
N LEU A 23 -5.81 -1.95 -2.66
CA LEU A 23 -6.66 -0.81 -2.97
C LEU A 23 -8.12 -1.27 -3.02
N GLY A 24 -8.97 -0.56 -2.29
CA GLY A 24 -10.40 -0.81 -2.21
C GLY A 24 -11.18 -0.19 -3.36
N GLU A 25 -12.47 0.04 -3.12
CA GLU A 25 -13.25 0.98 -3.92
C GLU A 25 -12.76 2.42 -3.69
N SER A 26 -13.33 3.38 -4.42
CA SER A 26 -12.89 4.79 -4.37
C SER A 26 -12.73 5.30 -2.94
N GLY A 27 -11.49 5.67 -2.57
CA GLY A 27 -11.17 6.21 -1.25
C GLY A 27 -11.10 5.19 -0.12
N THR A 28 -10.90 3.91 -0.43
CA THR A 28 -10.76 2.86 0.57
C THR A 28 -9.58 1.95 0.31
N VAL A 29 -9.15 1.23 1.35
CA VAL A 29 -8.27 0.07 1.26
C VAL A 29 -8.93 -1.14 1.92
N ARG A 30 -8.53 -2.34 1.47
CA ARG A 30 -8.86 -3.60 2.14
C ARG A 30 -7.63 -4.05 2.93
N VAL A 31 -7.82 -4.29 4.21
CA VAL A 31 -6.78 -4.77 5.13
C VAL A 31 -7.09 -6.20 5.49
N HIS A 32 -6.27 -7.13 5.01
CA HIS A 32 -6.45 -8.55 5.26
C HIS A 32 -5.61 -8.96 6.47
N ARG A 33 -6.27 -9.52 7.49
CA ARG A 33 -5.61 -10.02 8.71
C ARG A 33 -5.84 -11.52 8.90
N ARG A 34 -4.82 -12.19 9.42
CA ARG A 34 -4.93 -13.59 9.84
C ARG A 34 -5.43 -13.64 11.28
N GLU A 35 -6.43 -14.48 11.54
CA GLU A 35 -6.94 -14.75 12.88
C GLU A 35 -6.27 -15.98 13.49
N THR A 36 -6.37 -16.15 14.82
CA THR A 36 -5.63 -17.21 15.56
C THR A 36 -6.17 -18.59 15.25
N ASP A 37 -7.41 -18.68 14.79
CA ASP A 37 -8.05 -19.90 14.29
C ASP A 37 -7.64 -20.25 12.84
N GLY A 38 -6.80 -19.43 12.22
CA GLY A 38 -6.39 -19.60 10.82
C GLY A 38 -7.44 -19.16 9.80
N SER A 39 -8.46 -18.40 10.20
CA SER A 39 -9.31 -17.67 9.25
C SER A 39 -8.63 -16.37 8.79
N THR A 40 -9.16 -15.77 7.71
CA THR A 40 -8.73 -14.44 7.25
C THR A 40 -9.92 -13.50 7.33
N VAL A 41 -9.73 -12.38 8.00
CA VAL A 41 -10.71 -11.28 8.03
C VAL A 41 -10.24 -10.14 7.13
N THR A 42 -11.18 -9.35 6.64
CA THR A 42 -10.91 -8.22 5.77
C THR A 42 -11.67 -7.02 6.27
N ASP A 43 -10.93 -5.99 6.67
CA ASP A 43 -11.48 -4.70 7.09
C ASP A 43 -11.40 -3.74 5.89
N VAL A 44 -12.47 -2.96 5.65
CA VAL A 44 -12.48 -1.88 4.66
C VAL A 44 -12.34 -0.56 5.40
N GLU A 45 -11.26 0.17 5.11
CA GLU A 45 -10.92 1.39 5.81
C GLU A 45 -10.81 2.58 4.84
N PRO A 46 -11.11 3.82 5.29
CA PRO A 46 -10.85 5.02 4.50
C PRO A 46 -9.37 5.12 4.11
N PHE A 47 -9.13 5.63 2.90
CA PHE A 47 -7.80 5.84 2.36
C PHE A 47 -7.64 7.26 1.86
N HIS A 48 -6.78 8.01 2.54
CA HIS A 48 -6.42 9.38 2.18
C HIS A 48 -4.97 9.42 1.67
N PRO A 49 -4.74 9.16 0.36
CA PRO A 49 -3.42 9.30 -0.21
C PRO A 49 -2.94 10.75 -0.14
N PHE A 50 -1.63 10.95 -0.25
CA PHE A 50 -1.03 12.24 0.03
C PHE A 50 0.20 12.52 -0.84
N VAL A 51 0.59 13.80 -0.95
CA VAL A 51 1.87 14.21 -1.53
C VAL A 51 2.59 15.15 -0.57
N TRP A 52 3.92 15.16 -0.67
CA TRP A 52 4.73 16.23 -0.10
C TRP A 52 5.08 17.24 -1.19
N ALA A 53 4.72 18.50 -1.01
CA ALA A 53 4.91 19.56 -2.00
C ALA A 53 5.84 20.67 -1.48
N ASP A 54 6.39 21.44 -2.41
CA ASP A 54 7.21 22.63 -2.11
C ASP A 54 6.40 23.88 -1.74
N SER A 55 5.10 23.85 -2.02
CA SER A 55 4.15 24.95 -1.83
C SER A 55 2.79 24.41 -1.42
N ASP A 56 1.94 25.27 -0.83
CA ASP A 56 0.55 24.93 -0.57
C ASP A 56 -0.26 24.86 -1.88
N VAL A 57 -1.50 24.38 -1.76
CA VAL A 57 -2.48 24.30 -2.87
C VAL A 57 -3.81 24.93 -2.45
N VAL A 58 -3.77 25.99 -1.64
CA VAL A 58 -4.99 26.68 -1.18
C VAL A 58 -5.77 27.25 -2.37
N ASP A 59 -5.08 27.60 -3.46
CA ASP A 59 -5.68 28.02 -4.73
C ASP A 59 -6.53 26.94 -5.41
N LEU A 60 -6.31 25.67 -5.08
CA LEU A 60 -7.11 24.53 -5.55
C LEU A 60 -8.28 24.20 -4.60
N GLY A 61 -8.42 24.92 -3.48
CA GLY A 61 -9.44 24.65 -2.47
C GLY A 61 -9.23 23.34 -1.70
N ILE A 62 -8.01 22.80 -1.72
CA ILE A 62 -7.61 21.58 -1.01
C ILE A 62 -6.92 21.99 0.29
N GLU A 63 -7.30 21.35 1.40
CA GLU A 63 -6.64 21.58 2.68
C GLU A 63 -5.17 21.11 2.63
N THR A 64 -4.29 21.89 3.26
CA THR A 64 -2.85 21.60 3.28
C THR A 64 -2.29 21.76 4.69
N GLU A 65 -1.37 20.89 5.05
CA GLU A 65 -0.67 20.94 6.34
C GLU A 65 0.78 21.40 6.12
N LYS A 66 1.19 22.45 6.84
CA LYS A 66 2.59 22.84 6.89
C LYS A 66 3.37 21.92 7.84
N LEU A 67 4.35 21.21 7.31
CA LEU A 67 5.21 20.36 8.12
C LEU A 67 6.22 21.17 8.93
N ARG A 68 6.61 20.64 10.09
CA ARG A 68 7.67 21.22 10.92
C ARG A 68 9.01 21.14 10.19
N GLY A 69 9.75 22.25 10.18
CA GLY A 69 11.06 22.37 9.53
C GLY A 69 11.04 23.28 8.30
N ASP A 70 12.18 23.42 7.65
CA ASP A 70 12.45 24.34 6.53
C ASP A 70 12.97 23.63 5.27
N LEU A 71 12.82 22.31 5.20
CA LEU A 71 13.18 21.51 4.03
C LEU A 71 12.24 21.74 2.85
N LYS A 72 12.73 21.43 1.64
CA LYS A 72 12.05 21.69 0.35
C LYS A 72 10.58 21.24 0.33
N TYR A 73 10.30 19.98 0.65
CA TYR A 73 8.96 19.42 0.62
C TYR A 73 8.22 19.60 1.94
N GLY A 74 8.05 20.86 2.35
CA GLY A 74 7.53 21.23 3.67
C GLY A 74 6.01 21.31 3.78
N TRP A 75 5.25 20.82 2.79
CA TRP A 75 3.79 20.80 2.80
C TRP A 75 3.27 19.39 2.57
N LEU A 76 2.32 18.93 3.37
CA LEU A 76 1.60 17.68 3.20
C LEU A 76 0.20 17.99 2.67
N ILE A 77 -0.18 17.34 1.57
CA ILE A 77 -1.48 17.53 0.92
C ILE A 77 -2.14 16.16 0.83
N THR A 78 -3.33 16.01 1.41
CA THR A 78 -4.12 14.78 1.40
C THR A 78 -5.34 14.93 0.50
N VAL A 79 -5.74 13.83 -0.15
CA VAL A 79 -6.96 13.76 -0.98
C VAL A 79 -7.72 12.48 -0.65
N ASP A 80 -8.93 12.30 -1.18
CA ASP A 80 -9.84 11.24 -0.74
C ASP A 80 -9.84 10.01 -1.63
N SER A 81 -9.03 9.98 -2.69
CA SER A 81 -8.90 8.80 -3.55
C SER A 81 -7.60 8.73 -4.32
N TRP A 82 -7.21 7.52 -4.74
CA TRP A 82 -6.05 7.33 -5.62
C TRP A 82 -6.19 8.08 -6.95
N LYS A 83 -7.43 8.16 -7.47
CA LYS A 83 -7.75 8.91 -8.68
C LYS A 83 -7.50 10.40 -8.49
N GLU A 84 -7.92 10.97 -7.37
CA GLU A 84 -7.64 12.38 -7.03
C GLU A 84 -6.15 12.62 -6.84
N LEU A 85 -5.40 11.67 -6.27
CA LEU A 85 -3.96 11.80 -6.14
C LEU A 85 -3.29 11.90 -7.52
N ILE A 86 -3.70 11.06 -8.47
CA ILE A 86 -3.20 11.12 -9.85
C ILE A 86 -3.53 12.49 -10.48
N ALA A 87 -4.76 12.99 -10.29
CA ALA A 87 -5.16 14.30 -10.80
C ALA A 87 -4.33 15.44 -10.18
N LEU A 88 -4.14 15.43 -8.86
CA LEU A 88 -3.34 16.40 -8.12
C LEU A 88 -1.89 16.42 -8.61
N ARG A 89 -1.26 15.24 -8.73
CA ARG A 89 0.12 15.11 -9.24
C ARG A 89 0.28 15.69 -10.64
N ASN A 90 -0.69 15.44 -11.53
CA ASN A 90 -0.69 16.02 -12.86
C ASN A 90 -0.87 17.55 -12.83
N GLY A 91 -1.77 18.05 -11.97
CA GLY A 91 -1.98 19.49 -11.78
C GLY A 91 -0.73 20.20 -11.27
N LEU A 92 -0.08 19.68 -10.23
CA LEU A 92 1.17 20.21 -9.68
C LEU A 92 2.28 20.25 -10.74
N LYS A 93 2.45 19.14 -11.48
CA LYS A 93 3.43 19.07 -12.58
C LYS A 93 3.16 20.13 -13.66
N ASN A 94 1.91 20.31 -14.06
CA ASN A 94 1.54 21.29 -15.09
C ASN A 94 1.71 22.73 -14.60
N ALA A 95 1.54 22.98 -13.30
CA ALA A 95 1.77 24.27 -12.67
C ALA A 95 3.26 24.55 -12.36
N GLY A 96 4.16 23.60 -12.63
CA GLY A 96 5.58 23.74 -12.33
C GLY A 96 5.91 23.71 -10.83
N ARG A 97 5.06 23.10 -10.00
CA ARG A 97 5.28 22.90 -8.56
C ARG A 97 5.97 21.57 -8.32
N ASP A 98 7.05 21.55 -7.54
CA ASP A 98 7.76 20.32 -7.22
C ASP A 98 7.05 19.54 -6.11
N PHE A 99 6.97 18.23 -6.26
CA PHE A 99 6.41 17.35 -5.24
C PHE A 99 7.11 15.99 -5.20
N PHE A 100 6.92 15.28 -4.10
CA PHE A 100 7.27 13.89 -3.90
C PHE A 100 6.02 13.10 -3.49
N ALA A 101 5.85 11.91 -4.06
CA ALA A 101 4.76 11.00 -3.75
C ALA A 101 5.23 9.56 -4.00
N PHE A 102 4.72 8.60 -3.24
CA PHE A 102 4.92 7.20 -3.59
C PHE A 102 4.13 6.84 -4.85
N THR A 103 4.54 5.77 -5.51
CA THR A 103 3.88 5.29 -6.73
C THR A 103 2.89 4.17 -6.47
N ASP A 104 2.91 3.59 -5.27
CA ASP A 104 2.08 2.46 -4.86
C ASP A 104 1.09 2.89 -3.76
N PRO A 105 -0.23 2.69 -3.95
CA PRO A 105 -1.23 3.02 -2.94
C PRO A 105 -1.03 2.26 -1.62
N VAL A 106 -0.53 1.02 -1.68
CA VAL A 106 -0.29 0.22 -0.46
C VAL A 106 0.82 0.85 0.37
N GLN A 107 1.92 1.27 -0.26
CA GLN A 107 2.97 2.02 0.41
C GLN A 107 2.47 3.33 1.04
N HIS A 108 1.57 4.07 0.36
CA HIS A 108 0.94 5.26 0.95
C HIS A 108 0.19 4.91 2.24
N TYR A 109 -0.69 3.92 2.18
CA TYR A 109 -1.51 3.53 3.33
C TYR A 109 -0.65 3.07 4.51
N LEU A 110 0.33 2.19 4.28
CA LEU A 110 1.23 1.70 5.34
C LEU A 110 2.05 2.84 5.95
N THR A 111 2.54 3.78 5.13
CA THR A 111 3.32 4.93 5.61
C THR A 111 2.45 5.90 6.42
N ALA A 112 1.24 6.22 5.95
CA ALA A 112 0.34 7.15 6.64
C ALA A 112 -0.14 6.62 7.99
N THR A 113 -0.43 5.32 8.05
CA THR A 113 -0.95 4.69 9.28
C THR A 113 0.15 4.26 10.23
N GLY A 114 1.37 4.04 9.74
CA GLY A 114 2.45 3.42 10.51
C GLY A 114 2.22 1.92 10.75
N ARG A 115 1.32 1.28 9.99
CA ARG A 115 1.10 -0.17 9.99
C ARG A 115 2.18 -0.89 9.20
N THR A 116 2.45 -2.13 9.57
CA THR A 116 3.39 -3.02 8.87
C THR A 116 2.78 -4.40 8.65
N LEU A 117 3.23 -5.09 7.60
CA LEU A 117 2.84 -6.48 7.38
C LEU A 117 3.51 -7.41 8.40
N PHE A 118 2.83 -8.51 8.72
CA PHE A 118 3.31 -9.63 9.53
C PHE A 118 3.71 -9.31 10.98
N LYS A 119 3.34 -8.12 11.49
CA LYS A 119 3.54 -7.77 12.92
C LYS A 119 2.86 -8.82 13.81
N ASP A 120 3.58 -9.35 14.78
CA ASP A 120 3.09 -10.40 15.70
C ASP A 120 2.46 -11.61 14.98
N LEU A 121 2.92 -11.92 13.75
CA LEU A 121 2.55 -13.14 13.03
C LEU A 121 3.76 -14.07 12.93
N PRO A 122 3.81 -15.13 13.76
CA PRO A 122 4.84 -16.14 13.65
C PRO A 122 4.85 -16.79 12.27
N PHE A 123 6.03 -17.17 11.79
CA PHE A 123 6.20 -17.72 10.45
C PHE A 123 5.44 -19.05 10.26
N GLU A 124 5.29 -19.84 11.33
CA GLU A 124 4.50 -21.06 11.39
C GLU A 124 2.99 -20.83 11.18
N GLU A 125 2.47 -19.64 11.48
CA GLU A 125 1.07 -19.28 11.28
C GLU A 125 0.80 -18.70 9.88
N LEU A 126 1.87 -18.34 9.15
CA LEU A 126 1.76 -17.83 7.79
C LEU A 126 1.36 -18.95 6.82
N LYS A 127 0.15 -18.84 6.27
CA LYS A 127 -0.30 -19.72 5.19
C LYS A 127 0.47 -19.41 3.92
N ARG A 128 1.27 -20.36 3.46
CA ARG A 128 2.09 -20.27 2.25
C ARG A 128 1.62 -21.31 1.25
N MET A 129 1.69 -20.97 -0.04
CA MET A 129 1.38 -21.88 -1.15
C MET A 129 2.58 -21.86 -2.10
N GLN A 130 3.03 -23.05 -2.47
CA GLN A 130 3.96 -23.26 -3.59
C GLN A 130 3.19 -24.06 -4.62
N ILE A 131 3.29 -23.68 -5.90
CA ILE A 131 2.53 -24.32 -6.97
C ILE A 131 3.44 -24.53 -8.16
N GLU A 132 3.35 -25.70 -8.76
CA GLU A 132 3.94 -26.03 -10.06
C GLU A 132 2.81 -26.30 -11.06
N VAL A 133 2.90 -25.70 -12.24
CA VAL A 133 1.93 -25.86 -13.32
C VAL A 133 2.67 -26.34 -14.57
N LEU A 134 2.19 -27.44 -15.16
CA LEU A 134 2.74 -28.00 -16.38
C LEU A 134 1.74 -27.86 -17.52
N SER A 135 2.24 -27.43 -18.68
CA SER A 135 1.50 -27.33 -19.95
C SER A 135 2.35 -27.94 -21.07
N VAL A 136 1.71 -28.54 -22.08
CA VAL A 136 2.41 -29.10 -23.25
C VAL A 136 2.28 -28.12 -24.42
N GLY A 137 3.34 -27.36 -24.67
CA GLY A 137 3.50 -26.60 -25.93
C GLY A 137 4.13 -27.51 -26.99
N GLY A 138 3.65 -27.45 -28.23
CA GLY A 138 4.13 -28.26 -29.36
C GLY A 138 5.55 -27.92 -29.84
N GLY A 139 6.53 -27.85 -28.94
CA GLY A 139 7.95 -27.57 -29.21
C GLY A 139 8.41 -26.13 -28.92
N ALA A 140 7.53 -25.27 -28.42
CA ALA A 140 7.85 -23.91 -27.95
C ALA A 140 7.41 -23.73 -26.49
N ASP A 141 7.84 -22.65 -25.84
CA ASP A 141 7.36 -22.28 -24.50
C ASP A 141 5.82 -22.21 -24.50
N PRO A 142 5.15 -22.80 -23.49
CA PRO A 142 3.70 -22.84 -23.45
C PRO A 142 3.08 -21.45 -23.40
N GLY A 143 2.13 -21.18 -24.29
CA GLY A 143 1.38 -19.93 -24.37
C GLY A 143 0.08 -19.97 -23.56
N SER A 144 -0.61 -18.82 -23.48
CA SER A 144 -1.88 -18.68 -22.75
C SER A 144 -3.05 -19.51 -23.29
N HIS A 145 -2.87 -20.15 -24.45
CA HIS A 145 -3.87 -21.00 -25.10
C HIS A 145 -3.59 -22.49 -24.91
N ASP A 146 -2.44 -22.87 -24.36
CA ASP A 146 -2.10 -24.26 -24.14
C ASP A 146 -2.84 -24.83 -22.94
N HIS A 147 -3.26 -26.08 -23.05
CA HIS A 147 -3.98 -26.75 -21.97
C HIS A 147 -3.02 -27.08 -20.81
N ILE A 148 -3.46 -26.77 -19.59
CA ILE A 148 -2.80 -27.24 -18.37
C ILE A 148 -2.98 -28.75 -18.30
N ILE A 149 -1.87 -29.47 -18.18
CA ILE A 149 -1.86 -30.94 -18.09
C ILE A 149 -1.67 -31.44 -16.66
N SER A 150 -1.09 -30.63 -15.76
CA SER A 150 -0.88 -30.99 -14.36
C SER A 150 -0.72 -29.76 -13.49
N ILE A 151 -1.18 -29.88 -12.24
CA ILE A 151 -0.97 -28.92 -11.16
C ILE A 151 -0.48 -29.70 -9.94
N ALA A 152 0.67 -29.30 -9.38
CA ALA A 152 1.16 -29.79 -8.10
C ALA A 152 1.18 -28.64 -7.08
N LEU A 153 0.76 -28.93 -5.85
CA LEU A 153 0.56 -27.99 -4.74
C LEU A 153 1.32 -28.48 -3.50
#